data_AF-A0A7S3M4Q6-F1
#
_entry.id   AF-A0A7S3M4Q6-F1
#
_cell.length_a   1.000
_cell.length_b   1.000
_cell.length_c   1.000
_cell.angle_alpha   90.00
_cell.angle_beta   90.00
_cell.angle_gamma   90.00
#
_symmetry.space_group_name_H-M   'P 1'
#
loop_
_entity.id
_entity.type
_entity.pdbx_description
1 polymer ?
#
loop_
_entity_poly.entity_id
_entity_poly.type
_entity_poly.pdbx_seq_one_letter_code
_entity_poly.pdbx_strand_id
1 'polypeptide(L)'
;QMDFIGTCPPVDEYGLMRELDRKVAQRRMEQHWKTWITEKDIAWLASVGINSVRVPFGYWVVHASPPFISGQLKYLDDLFDRCERHSVAILLDFHGLKGSQTGNPTSGNCGGCGRQDCGKTTIDFLEEADLNLDVISQLARRYSNRSAYLGFEIA
;
A
#
# COMPACT_ATOMS: atom_id res chain seq x y z
N GLN A 1 18.59 29.41 9.34
CA GLN A 1 18.92 28.01 9.00
C GLN A 1 18.07 27.17 9.93
N MET A 2 17.00 26.53 9.44
CA MET A 2 16.13 25.74 10.32
C MET A 2 16.78 24.38 10.55
N ASP A 3 17.12 24.09 11.80
CA ASP A 3 17.72 22.84 12.23
C ASP A 3 16.68 21.70 12.13
N PHE A 4 16.87 20.80 11.16
CA PHE A 4 16.05 19.59 10.96
C PHE A 4 16.41 18.46 11.95
N ILE A 5 16.84 18.79 13.17
CA ILE A 5 17.08 17.78 14.21
C ILE A 5 15.70 17.40 14.80
N GLY A 6 15.03 16.41 14.20
CA GLY A 6 13.82 15.79 14.78
C GLY A 6 12.65 15.52 13.83
N THR A 7 12.67 16.00 12.58
CA THR A 7 11.58 15.81 11.61
C THR A 7 11.88 14.69 10.62
N CYS A 8 10.89 13.83 10.31
CA CYS A 8 10.94 12.95 9.13
C CYS A 8 10.57 13.84 7.94
N PRO A 9 11.45 14.10 6.95
CA PRO A 9 10.98 14.74 5.74
C PRO A 9 9.94 13.82 5.06
N PRO A 10 8.85 14.37 4.51
CA PRO A 10 7.74 13.59 3.94
C PRO A 10 8.08 13.13 2.52
N VAL A 11 9.21 12.44 2.38
CA VAL A 11 9.69 11.90 1.09
C VAL A 11 9.04 10.57 0.74
N ASP A 12 8.45 9.89 1.73
CA ASP A 12 7.71 8.64 1.63
C ASP A 12 6.42 8.69 2.47
N GLU A 13 5.59 7.63 2.40
CA GLU A 13 4.32 7.58 3.13
C GLU A 13 4.54 7.58 4.65
N TYR A 14 5.57 6.89 5.16
CA TYR A 14 5.92 6.87 6.58
C TYR A 14 6.22 8.28 7.09
N GLY A 15 7.07 9.03 6.40
CA GLY A 15 7.43 10.41 6.73
C GLY A 15 6.24 11.36 6.66
N LEU A 16 5.44 11.27 5.60
CA LEU A 16 4.21 12.05 5.46
C LEU A 16 3.26 11.81 6.64
N MET A 17 3.06 10.56 7.02
CA MET A 17 2.17 10.21 8.13
C MET A 17 2.73 10.64 9.50
N ARG A 18 4.06 10.78 9.65
CA ARG A 18 4.67 11.33 10.87
C ARG A 18 4.54 12.83 11.01
N GLU A 19 4.58 13.54 9.89
CA GLU A 19 4.50 15.01 9.89
C GLU A 19 3.08 15.50 10.17
N LEU A 20 2.07 14.77 9.69
CA LEU A 20 0.68 15.13 9.86
C LEU A 20 0.15 14.76 11.25
N ASP A 21 -0.73 15.61 11.80
CA ASP A 21 -1.61 15.18 12.89
C ASP A 21 -2.40 13.93 12.46
N ARG A 22 -2.54 12.95 13.36
CA ARG A 22 -3.13 11.65 13.04
C ARG A 22 -4.55 11.75 12.49
N LYS A 23 -5.38 12.67 12.99
CA LYS A 23 -6.76 12.86 12.48
C LYS A 23 -6.74 13.54 11.11
N VAL A 24 -5.77 14.42 10.86
CA VAL A 24 -5.54 15.02 9.53
C VAL A 24 -5.10 13.95 8.54
N ALA A 25 -4.13 13.11 8.92
CA ALA A 25 -3.65 11.98 8.12
C ALA A 25 -4.80 11.02 7.77
N GLN A 26 -5.57 10.56 8.77
CA GLN A 26 -6.74 9.68 8.55
C GLN A 26 -7.71 10.25 7.51
N ARG A 27 -8.14 11.50 7.71
CA ARG A 27 -9.09 12.16 6.79
C ARG A 27 -8.54 12.31 5.38
N ARG A 28 -7.26 12.65 5.23
CA ARG A 28 -6.61 12.79 3.92
C ARG A 28 -6.51 11.45 3.21
N MET A 29 -6.10 10.39 3.92
CA MET A 29 -5.97 9.05 3.34
C MET A 29 -7.33 8.47 2.96
N GLU A 30 -8.36 8.62 3.81
CA GLU A 30 -9.72 8.19 3.49
C GLU A 30 -10.30 8.92 2.27
N GLN A 31 -10.05 10.24 2.17
CA GLN A 31 -10.46 11.01 1.01
C GLN A 31 -9.72 10.53 -0.25
N HIS A 32 -8.39 10.33 -0.15
CA HIS A 32 -7.58 9.85 -1.26
C HIS A 32 -8.06 8.48 -1.75
N TRP A 33 -8.15 7.47 -0.89
CA TRP A 33 -8.60 6.13 -1.28
C TRP A 33 -10.03 6.12 -1.85
N LYS A 34 -10.90 7.00 -1.36
CA LYS A 34 -12.29 7.11 -1.85
C LYS A 34 -12.38 7.71 -3.26
N THR A 35 -11.49 8.63 -3.63
CA THR A 35 -11.65 9.43 -4.85
C THR A 35 -10.57 9.23 -5.90
N TRP A 36 -9.44 8.60 -5.57
CA TRP A 36 -8.31 8.47 -6.49
C TRP A 36 -8.60 7.51 -7.64
N ILE A 37 -9.15 6.33 -7.34
CA ILE A 37 -9.66 5.37 -8.32
C ILE A 37 -11.12 5.10 -8.00
N THR A 38 -11.98 5.22 -9.01
CA THR A 38 -13.44 5.13 -8.94
C THR A 38 -13.96 4.06 -9.90
N GLU A 39 -15.26 3.75 -9.83
CA GLU A 39 -15.94 2.89 -10.82
C GLU A 39 -15.76 3.41 -12.25
N LYS A 40 -15.74 4.74 -12.43
CA LYS A 40 -15.59 5.36 -13.75
C LYS A 40 -14.26 5.04 -14.39
N ASP A 41 -13.20 4.97 -13.59
CA ASP A 41 -11.86 4.66 -14.07
C ASP A 41 -11.79 3.20 -14.55
N ILE A 42 -12.34 2.26 -13.77
CA ILE A 42 -12.38 0.84 -14.16
C ILE A 42 -13.26 0.61 -15.39
N ALA A 43 -14.43 1.25 -15.46
CA ALA A 43 -15.31 1.17 -16.63
C ALA A 43 -14.62 1.72 -17.90
N TRP A 44 -13.88 2.83 -17.75
CA TRP A 44 -13.12 3.41 -18.86
C TRP A 44 -12.00 2.47 -19.33
N LEU A 45 -11.20 1.91 -18.40
CA LEU A 45 -10.15 0.93 -18.72
C LEU A 45 -10.72 -0.24 -19.54
N ALA A 46 -11.84 -0.82 -19.09
CA ALA A 46 -12.52 -1.89 -19.81
C ALA A 46 -12.99 -1.44 -21.21
N SER A 47 -13.57 -0.23 -21.32
CA SER A 47 -14.06 0.31 -22.59
C SER A 47 -12.97 0.51 -23.65
N VAL A 48 -11.71 0.71 -23.24
CA VAL A 48 -10.56 0.85 -24.15
C VAL A 48 -9.82 -0.47 -24.37
N GLY A 49 -10.37 -1.59 -23.88
CA GLY A 49 -9.83 -2.94 -24.07
C GLY A 49 -8.77 -3.37 -23.06
N ILE A 50 -8.55 -2.62 -21.98
CA ILE A 50 -7.68 -3.05 -20.89
C ILE A 50 -8.42 -4.10 -20.06
N ASN A 51 -7.79 -5.25 -19.87
CA ASN A 51 -8.40 -6.42 -19.22
C ASN A 51 -7.80 -6.75 -17.84
N SER A 52 -6.77 -6.02 -17.41
CA SER A 52 -6.12 -6.26 -16.13
C SER A 52 -5.47 -4.99 -15.57
N VAL A 53 -5.35 -4.93 -14.24
CA VAL A 53 -4.67 -3.87 -13.49
C VAL A 53 -3.71 -4.47 -12.46
N ARG A 54 -2.60 -3.78 -12.22
CA ARG A 54 -1.63 -4.10 -11.16
C ARG A 54 -1.84 -3.14 -10.00
N VAL A 55 -2.07 -3.67 -8.80
CA VAL A 55 -2.48 -2.88 -7.63
C VAL A 55 -1.40 -2.98 -6.54
N PRO A 56 -0.52 -1.95 -6.42
CA PRO A 56 0.49 -1.91 -5.37
C PRO A 56 -0.16 -1.70 -4.00
N PHE A 57 0.33 -2.43 -3.00
CA PHE A 57 -0.02 -2.22 -1.59
C PHE A 57 1.20 -2.43 -0.67
N GLY A 58 1.19 -1.77 0.48
CA GLY A 58 2.18 -1.99 1.55
C GLY A 58 1.67 -2.91 2.65
N TYR A 59 2.56 -3.47 3.45
CA TYR A 59 2.25 -4.39 4.56
C TYR A 59 1.20 -3.81 5.53
N TRP A 60 1.17 -2.48 5.64
CA TRP A 60 0.25 -1.74 6.50
C TRP A 60 -1.22 -1.84 6.07
N VAL A 61 -1.54 -2.44 4.91
CA VAL A 61 -2.92 -2.81 4.55
C VAL A 61 -3.52 -3.83 5.52
N VAL A 62 -2.68 -4.72 6.06
CA VAL A 62 -3.06 -5.72 7.08
C VAL A 62 -2.52 -5.30 8.45
N HIS A 63 -1.23 -4.96 8.51
CA HIS A 63 -0.50 -4.70 9.76
C HIS A 63 -0.15 -3.22 9.94
N ALA A 64 -1.15 -2.35 9.90
CA ALA A 64 -0.93 -0.93 10.13
C ALA A 64 -0.40 -0.69 11.55
N SER A 65 0.75 -0.03 11.64
CA SER A 65 1.32 0.47 12.89
C SER A 65 1.67 1.94 12.73
N PRO A 66 1.61 2.76 13.79
CA PRO A 66 2.02 4.16 13.71
C PRO A 66 3.41 4.27 13.06
N PRO A 67 3.59 5.19 12.10
CA PRO A 67 2.70 6.29 11.72
C PRO A 67 1.62 5.93 10.69
N PHE A 68 1.70 4.77 10.03
CA PHE A 68 0.76 4.39 8.98
C PHE A 68 -0.69 4.42 9.44
N ILE A 69 -1.56 4.82 8.52
CA ILE A 69 -2.99 4.87 8.71
C ILE A 69 -3.63 3.57 8.20
N SER A 70 -4.54 3.01 9.01
CA SER A 70 -5.38 1.89 8.63
C SER A 70 -6.68 2.34 7.96
N GLY A 71 -7.21 1.53 7.05
CA GLY A 71 -8.54 1.72 6.44
C GLY A 71 -8.60 1.43 4.94
N GLN A 72 -7.45 1.20 4.31
CA GLN A 72 -7.30 0.93 2.89
C GLN A 72 -7.92 -0.41 2.44
N LEU A 73 -8.00 -1.43 3.31
CA LEU A 73 -8.47 -2.77 2.93
C LEU A 73 -9.90 -2.76 2.36
N LYS A 74 -10.82 -1.95 2.91
CA LYS A 74 -12.18 -1.82 2.39
C LYS A 74 -12.22 -1.24 0.97
N TYR A 75 -11.28 -0.37 0.61
CA TYR A 75 -11.19 0.19 -0.73
C TYR A 75 -10.57 -0.79 -1.72
N LEU A 76 -9.72 -1.71 -1.25
CA LEU A 76 -9.28 -2.85 -2.04
C LEU A 76 -10.44 -3.81 -2.31
N ASP A 77 -11.30 -4.07 -1.31
CA ASP A 77 -12.53 -4.83 -1.52
C ASP A 77 -13.46 -4.17 -2.55
N ASP A 78 -13.70 -2.87 -2.41
CA ASP A 78 -14.46 -2.09 -3.38
C ASP A 78 -13.84 -2.21 -4.78
N LEU A 79 -12.52 -2.16 -4.90
CA LEU A 79 -11.83 -2.29 -6.19
C LEU A 79 -12.08 -3.66 -6.82
N PHE A 80 -12.03 -4.75 -6.05
CA PHE A 80 -12.40 -6.08 -6.54
C PHE A 80 -13.84 -6.10 -7.07
N ASP A 81 -14.80 -5.52 -6.32
CA ASP A 81 -16.20 -5.47 -6.76
C ASP A 81 -16.37 -4.72 -8.09
N ARG A 82 -15.63 -3.62 -8.27
CA ARG A 82 -15.63 -2.81 -9.51
C ARG A 82 -15.02 -3.60 -10.67
N CYS A 83 -13.86 -4.19 -10.46
CA CYS A 83 -13.14 -4.96 -11.46
C CYS A 83 -13.94 -6.18 -11.94
N GLU A 84 -14.65 -6.89 -11.04
CA GLU A 84 -15.53 -8.00 -11.42
C GLU A 84 -16.69 -7.55 -12.32
N ARG A 85 -17.34 -6.41 -12.03
CA ARG A 85 -18.41 -5.87 -12.87
C ARG A 85 -17.96 -5.56 -14.29
N HIS A 86 -16.70 -5.19 -14.47
CA HIS A 86 -16.13 -4.78 -15.76
C HIS A 86 -15.23 -5.83 -16.40
N SER A 87 -15.17 -7.05 -15.85
CA SER A 87 -14.31 -8.13 -16.34
C SER A 87 -12.82 -7.71 -16.45
N VAL A 88 -12.35 -6.93 -15.48
CA VAL A 88 -10.95 -6.52 -15.35
C VAL A 88 -10.30 -7.36 -14.25
N ALA A 89 -9.19 -8.02 -14.54
CA ALA A 89 -8.46 -8.82 -13.56
C ALA A 89 -7.49 -7.95 -12.73
N ILE A 90 -7.17 -8.38 -11.51
CA ILE A 90 -6.31 -7.69 -10.54
C ILE A 90 -5.10 -8.57 -10.24
N LEU A 91 -3.92 -8.05 -10.56
CA LEU A 91 -2.65 -8.53 -10.01
C LEU A 91 -2.33 -7.74 -8.75
N LEU A 92 -2.33 -8.41 -7.59
CA LEU A 92 -1.92 -7.80 -6.32
C LEU A 92 -0.40 -7.69 -6.25
N ASP A 93 0.12 -6.50 -5.99
CA ASP A 93 1.56 -6.23 -5.91
C ASP A 93 1.99 -5.85 -4.48
N PHE A 94 2.78 -6.71 -3.83
CA PHE A 94 3.27 -6.45 -2.48
C PHE A 94 4.43 -5.44 -2.48
N HIS A 95 4.11 -4.20 -2.78
CA HIS A 95 5.06 -3.15 -3.10
C HIS A 95 5.89 -2.63 -1.91
N GLY A 96 5.36 -2.73 -0.69
CA GLY A 96 6.00 -2.20 0.52
C GLY A 96 6.11 -3.24 1.61
N LEU A 97 7.25 -3.94 1.67
CA LEU A 97 7.53 -4.88 2.75
C LEU A 97 7.76 -4.16 4.07
N LYS A 98 7.47 -4.85 5.19
CA LYS A 98 7.93 -4.38 6.49
C LYS A 98 9.44 -4.29 6.47
N GLY A 99 10.02 -3.13 6.79
CA GLY A 99 11.47 -2.93 6.79
C GLY A 99 12.07 -2.40 5.49
N SER A 100 11.27 -2.28 4.40
CA SER A 100 11.71 -1.83 3.07
C SER A 100 12.73 -2.75 2.40
N GLN A 101 12.29 -3.37 1.30
CA GLN A 101 13.09 -4.27 0.49
C GLN A 101 14.03 -3.56 -0.49
N THR A 102 13.82 -2.26 -0.76
CA THR A 102 14.63 -1.51 -1.74
C THR A 102 15.26 -0.24 -1.21
N GLY A 103 14.77 0.29 -0.09
CA GLY A 103 15.19 1.59 0.43
C GLY A 103 14.74 2.77 -0.42
N ASN A 104 13.84 2.55 -1.39
CA ASN A 104 13.24 3.63 -2.17
C ASN A 104 11.96 4.16 -1.49
N PRO A 105 11.59 5.43 -1.70
CA PRO A 105 10.36 6.01 -1.16
C PRO A 105 9.08 5.23 -1.48
N THR A 106 9.05 4.53 -2.62
CA THR A 106 7.91 3.73 -3.05
C THR A 106 7.63 2.54 -2.14
N SER A 107 8.63 2.04 -1.40
CA SER A 107 8.44 0.98 -0.39
C SER A 107 7.73 1.46 0.88
N GLY A 108 7.42 2.76 0.98
CA GLY A 108 6.69 3.38 2.08
C GLY A 108 7.54 3.89 3.23
N ASN A 109 8.69 3.25 3.51
CA ASN A 109 9.67 3.72 4.48
C ASN A 109 11.10 3.53 3.93
N CYS A 110 11.61 4.53 3.23
CA CYS A 110 12.94 4.52 2.62
C CYS A 110 14.08 4.81 3.60
N GLY A 111 13.76 5.11 4.86
CA GLY A 111 14.68 5.56 5.90
C GLY A 111 15.58 6.74 5.54
N GLY A 112 15.22 7.50 4.50
CA GLY A 112 15.85 8.77 4.12
C GLY A 112 15.82 9.84 5.21
N CYS A 113 15.11 9.58 6.32
CA CYS A 113 15.12 10.39 7.52
C CYS A 113 16.38 10.20 8.41
N GLY A 114 17.20 9.16 8.15
CA GLY A 114 18.46 8.91 8.85
C GLY A 114 18.33 8.57 10.35
N ARG A 115 17.11 8.36 10.87
CA ARG A 115 16.87 8.03 12.28
C ARG A 115 16.83 6.54 12.53
N GLN A 116 17.24 6.13 13.74
CA GLN A 116 17.14 4.74 14.21
C GLN A 116 15.72 4.16 14.12
N ASP A 117 14.69 4.98 14.30
CA ASP A 117 13.28 4.56 14.22
C ASP A 117 12.73 4.45 12.78
N CYS A 118 13.44 5.00 11.78
CA CYS A 118 13.14 4.80 10.36
C CYS A 118 13.77 3.50 9.81
N GLY A 119 14.55 2.76 10.62
CA GLY A 119 15.03 1.41 10.32
C GLY A 119 16.19 1.31 9.32
N LYS A 120 16.72 0.09 9.16
CA LYS A 120 17.57 -0.29 8.02
C LYS A 120 16.67 -0.42 6.78
N THR A 121 17.16 -0.03 5.61
CA THR A 121 16.29 0.19 4.43
C THR A 121 16.61 -0.73 3.26
N THR A 122 17.10 -1.92 3.55
CA THR A 122 17.26 -2.98 2.54
C THR A 122 17.24 -4.29 3.31
N ILE A 123 16.02 -4.72 3.66
CA ILE A 123 15.85 -6.02 4.30
C ILE A 123 15.67 -7.11 3.25
N ASP A 124 16.18 -8.30 3.53
CA ASP A 124 15.76 -9.49 2.80
C ASP A 124 14.31 -9.84 3.18
N PHE A 125 13.54 -10.37 2.24
CA PHE A 125 12.11 -10.71 2.44
C PHE A 125 11.85 -11.51 3.74
N LEU A 126 12.80 -12.37 4.12
CA LEU A 126 12.71 -13.26 5.28
C LEU A 126 13.18 -12.65 6.61
N GLU A 127 13.77 -11.44 6.63
CA GLU A 127 14.16 -10.79 7.89
C GLU A 127 12.93 -10.45 8.75
N GLU A 128 11.79 -10.17 8.12
CA GLU A 128 10.48 -9.93 8.74
C GLU A 128 9.45 -10.97 8.23
N ALA A 129 9.90 -12.22 8.05
CA ALA A 129 9.15 -13.30 7.40
C ALA A 129 7.75 -13.48 7.96
N ASP A 130 7.60 -13.52 9.29
CA ASP A 130 6.31 -13.80 9.93
C ASP A 130 5.24 -12.79 9.52
N LEU A 131 5.58 -11.49 9.52
CA LEU A 131 4.65 -10.43 9.15
C LEU A 131 4.40 -10.43 7.64
N ASN A 132 5.45 -10.49 6.82
CA ASN A 132 5.32 -10.44 5.37
C ASN A 132 4.54 -11.66 4.82
N LEU A 133 4.79 -12.86 5.34
CA LEU A 133 4.06 -14.08 4.98
C LEU A 133 2.61 -14.05 5.46
N ASP A 134 2.34 -13.43 6.62
CA ASP A 134 0.97 -13.27 7.09
C ASP A 134 0.16 -12.30 6.22
N VAL A 135 0.76 -11.20 5.74
CA VAL A 135 0.12 -10.31 4.75
C VAL A 135 -0.30 -11.10 3.51
N ILE A 136 0.63 -11.86 2.92
CA ILE A 136 0.34 -12.69 1.74
C ILE A 136 -0.77 -13.69 2.06
N SER A 137 -0.67 -14.39 3.20
CA SER A 137 -1.64 -15.40 3.60
C SER A 137 -3.04 -14.82 3.79
N GLN A 138 -3.17 -13.65 4.42
CA GLN A 138 -4.46 -13.00 4.65
C GLN A 138 -5.09 -12.51 3.35
N LEU A 139 -4.33 -11.83 2.48
CA LEU A 139 -4.86 -11.30 1.23
C LEU A 139 -5.16 -12.42 0.21
N ALA A 140 -4.31 -13.45 0.13
CA ALA A 140 -4.58 -14.63 -0.71
C ALA A 140 -5.87 -15.33 -0.27
N ARG A 141 -6.06 -15.61 1.03
CA ARG A 141 -7.31 -16.20 1.55
C ARG A 141 -8.53 -15.34 1.26
N ARG A 142 -8.38 -14.02 1.29
CA ARG A 142 -9.46 -13.07 1.05
C ARG A 142 -9.89 -13.01 -0.41
N TYR A 143 -8.93 -13.07 -1.34
CA TYR A 143 -9.19 -12.75 -2.75
C TYR A 143 -9.04 -13.90 -3.73
N SER A 144 -8.41 -15.04 -3.39
CA SER A 144 -8.11 -16.11 -4.36
C SER A 144 -9.33 -16.73 -5.03
N ASN A 145 -10.51 -16.61 -4.41
CA ASN A 145 -11.77 -17.12 -4.95
C ASN A 145 -12.60 -16.04 -5.67
N ARG A 146 -12.10 -14.80 -5.76
CA ARG A 146 -12.74 -13.70 -6.49
C ARG A 146 -12.47 -13.85 -7.98
N SER A 147 -13.47 -13.59 -8.81
CA SER A 147 -13.35 -13.77 -10.26
C SER A 147 -12.39 -12.78 -10.92
N ALA A 148 -12.19 -11.62 -10.30
CA ALA A 148 -11.19 -10.65 -10.73
C ALA A 148 -9.77 -10.97 -10.23
N TYR A 149 -9.52 -12.02 -9.45
CA TYR A 149 -8.16 -12.32 -8.97
C TYR A 149 -7.30 -12.94 -10.09
N LEU A 150 -6.28 -12.21 -10.53
CA LEU A 150 -5.30 -12.69 -11.51
C LEU A 150 -4.14 -13.44 -10.84
N GLY A 151 -3.65 -12.90 -9.72
CA GLY A 151 -2.47 -13.44 -9.05
C GLY A 151 -1.89 -12.48 -8.00
N PHE A 152 -0.71 -12.86 -7.52
CA PHE A 152 0.02 -12.15 -6.48
C PHE A 152 1.49 -12.02 -6.88
N GLU A 153 1.98 -10.80 -6.95
CA GLU A 153 3.38 -10.46 -7.17
C GLU A 153 4.08 -10.32 -5.82
N ILE A 154 5.16 -11.07 -5.65
CA ILE A 154 6.05 -11.00 -4.50
C ILE A 154 7.16 -10.00 -4.85
N ALA A 155 7.49 -9.14 -3.90
CA ALA A 155 8.34 -7.97 -4.02
C ALA A 155 9.75 -8.18 -4.60
#